data_AF-A0A8B6CV79-F1
#
_entry.id   AF-A0A8B6CV79-F1
#
_cell.length_a   1.000
_cell.length_b   1.000
_cell.length_c   1.000
_cell.angle_alpha   90.00
_cell.angle_beta   90.00
_cell.angle_gamma   90.00
#
_symmetry.space_group_name_H-M   'P 1'
#
loop_
_entity.id
_entity.type
_entity.pdbx_description
1 polymer ?
#
loop_
_entity_poly.entity_id
_entity_poly.type
_entity_poly.pdbx_seq_one_letter_code
_entity_poly.pdbx_strand_id
1 'polypeptide(L)'
;MDGFRVVTLYLSLCAFLNILGISNAVCDILDWNNWSQCDATCGGGSRFRKKNINCNTNWIPFTLENCLKKCNITDKEWKTNGVEHELCKPNCHNGTYNYIKQRCTCSIEFSGNCCEKDNDGCKYNLCLYGHCIDRENDFYCECHAFFEGKRCSEMKIWAIALVSAAALALLMLTCVFLFCIKKYGKENRQTIEPQRNRHIAKLTTKPRARPLY
;
A
#
# COMPACT_ATOMS: atom_id res chain seq x y z
N MET A 1 44.76 -83.13 9.43
CA MET A 1 43.90 -82.48 10.44
C MET A 1 44.66 -81.28 11.01
N ASP A 2 44.83 -80.17 10.28
CA ASP A 2 45.52 -78.97 10.83
C ASP A 2 45.11 -77.68 10.10
N GLY A 3 43.82 -77.53 9.77
CA GLY A 3 43.26 -76.29 9.19
C GLY A 3 42.24 -75.58 10.08
N PHE A 4 41.60 -76.33 11.00
CA PHE A 4 40.50 -75.82 11.82
C PHE A 4 40.96 -75.04 13.06
N ARG A 5 42.19 -75.28 13.53
CA ARG A 5 42.79 -74.60 14.69
C ARG A 5 43.33 -73.20 14.38
N VAL A 6 43.64 -72.91 13.11
CA VAL A 6 44.16 -71.59 12.68
C VAL A 6 43.02 -70.59 12.57
N VAL A 7 41.83 -71.01 12.11
CA VAL A 7 40.66 -70.14 11.92
C VAL A 7 40.09 -69.66 13.27
N THR A 8 40.09 -70.51 14.30
CA THR A 8 39.64 -70.13 15.65
C THR A 8 40.60 -69.19 16.36
N LEU A 9 41.92 -69.31 16.13
CA LEU A 9 42.91 -68.34 16.62
C LEU A 9 42.81 -66.99 15.89
N TYR A 10 42.49 -66.98 14.60
CA TYR A 10 42.28 -65.75 13.83
C TYR A 10 41.02 -64.99 14.26
N LEU A 11 39.92 -65.70 14.52
CA LEU A 11 38.69 -65.13 15.06
C LEU A 11 38.88 -64.63 16.51
N SER A 12 39.71 -65.29 17.33
CA SER A 12 40.02 -64.83 18.69
C SER A 12 41.00 -63.66 18.72
N LEU A 13 41.96 -63.56 17.80
CA LEU A 13 42.83 -62.40 17.63
C LEU A 13 42.04 -61.17 17.17
N CYS A 14 41.03 -61.34 16.30
CA CYS A 14 40.14 -60.25 15.92
C CYS A 14 39.26 -59.78 17.11
N ALA A 15 38.88 -60.69 18.01
CA ALA A 15 38.20 -60.34 19.25
C ALA A 15 39.14 -59.67 20.28
N PHE A 16 40.41 -60.08 20.36
CA PHE A 16 41.42 -59.46 21.24
C PHE A 16 41.94 -58.11 20.72
N LEU A 17 41.99 -57.89 19.41
CA LEU A 17 42.32 -56.59 18.82
C LEU A 17 41.22 -55.54 19.07
N ASN A 18 39.98 -55.97 19.33
CA ASN A 18 38.92 -55.10 19.85
C ASN A 18 39.07 -54.78 21.36
N ILE A 19 39.88 -55.53 22.12
CA ILE A 19 40.16 -55.30 23.56
C ILE A 19 41.33 -54.31 23.76
N LEU A 20 42.21 -54.14 22.77
CA LEU A 20 43.32 -53.17 22.82
C LEU A 20 42.94 -51.74 22.40
N GLY A 21 41.67 -51.46 22.08
CA GLY A 21 41.22 -50.10 21.78
C GLY A 21 41.83 -49.50 20.51
N ILE A 22 42.22 -50.31 19.52
CA ILE A 22 42.76 -49.84 18.24
C ILE A 22 41.74 -50.10 17.13
N SER A 23 40.62 -49.39 17.23
CA SER A 23 39.79 -48.77 16.20
C SER A 23 38.54 -48.31 16.96
N ASN A 24 38.06 -47.08 16.91
CA ASN A 24 37.69 -46.37 15.70
C ASN A 24 37.61 -44.90 16.08
N ALA A 25 38.40 -44.03 15.45
CA ALA A 25 37.93 -42.65 15.34
C ALA A 25 36.64 -42.73 14.51
N VAL A 26 35.48 -42.65 15.17
CA VAL A 26 34.18 -42.64 14.49
C VAL A 26 34.08 -41.28 13.80
N CYS A 27 34.15 -41.31 12.47
CA CYS A 27 34.18 -40.16 11.58
C CYS A 27 33.42 -40.48 10.28
N ASP A 28 32.30 -41.17 10.41
CA ASP A 28 31.54 -41.63 9.24
C ASP A 28 30.73 -40.45 8.70
N ILE A 29 31.00 -40.09 7.44
CA ILE A 29 30.17 -39.12 6.72
C ILE A 29 28.90 -39.84 6.29
N LEU A 30 27.79 -39.39 6.84
CA LEU A 30 26.45 -39.92 6.60
C LEU A 30 25.74 -39.10 5.51
N ASP A 31 24.50 -39.48 5.24
CA ASP A 31 23.63 -38.80 4.30
C ASP A 31 23.38 -37.34 4.67
N TRP A 32 22.87 -36.61 3.67
CA TRP A 32 22.47 -35.23 3.82
C TRP A 32 21.30 -35.08 4.78
N ASN A 33 21.34 -34.00 5.56
CA ASN A 33 20.17 -33.49 6.25
C ASN A 33 19.12 -32.96 5.27
N ASN A 34 17.92 -32.75 5.80
CA ASN A 34 16.90 -31.98 5.11
C ASN A 34 17.42 -30.58 4.77
N TRP A 35 16.95 -30.07 3.64
CA TRP A 35 17.19 -28.69 3.24
C TRP A 35 16.69 -27.73 4.33
N SER A 36 17.49 -26.68 4.58
CA SER A 36 17.03 -25.53 5.35
C SER A 36 15.83 -24.89 4.66
N GLN A 37 15.11 -24.07 5.42
CA GLN A 37 14.23 -23.08 4.81
C GLN A 37 15.07 -22.12 3.95
N CYS A 38 14.44 -21.53 2.95
CA CYS A 38 15.05 -20.46 2.18
C CYS A 38 15.36 -19.29 3.12
N ASP A 39 16.55 -18.72 2.98
CA ASP A 39 16.97 -17.51 3.70
C ASP A 39 16.08 -16.29 3.41
N ALA A 40 15.41 -16.30 2.26
CA ALA A 40 14.48 -15.28 1.82
C ALA A 40 13.19 -15.91 1.28
N THR A 41 12.07 -15.28 1.59
CA THR A 41 10.73 -15.70 1.15
C THR A 41 10.38 -15.19 -0.24
N CYS A 42 11.12 -14.20 -0.75
CA CYS A 42 10.91 -13.58 -2.06
C CYS A 42 12.14 -12.78 -2.51
N GLY A 43 12.17 -12.37 -3.78
CA GLY A 43 13.35 -11.66 -4.33
C GLY A 43 14.51 -12.56 -4.74
N GLY A 44 14.29 -13.88 -4.76
CA GLY A 44 15.36 -14.88 -4.77
C GLY A 44 15.80 -15.24 -3.34
N GLY A 45 16.56 -16.32 -3.21
CA GLY A 45 17.06 -16.79 -1.92
C GLY A 45 17.89 -18.06 -2.11
N SER A 46 18.63 -18.44 -1.08
CA SER A 46 19.37 -19.68 -1.01
C SER A 46 18.91 -20.52 0.16
N ARG A 47 18.97 -21.83 -0.02
CA ARG A 47 18.86 -22.81 1.05
C ARG A 47 20.13 -23.64 1.08
N PHE A 48 20.42 -24.21 2.24
CA PHE A 48 21.56 -25.11 2.39
C PHE A 48 21.15 -26.40 3.06
N ARG A 49 21.92 -27.45 2.80
CA ARG A 49 21.90 -28.68 3.60
C ARG A 49 23.31 -29.07 3.95
N LYS A 50 23.44 -29.88 5.01
CA LYS A 50 24.74 -30.35 5.50
C LYS A 50 24.74 -31.87 5.57
N LYS A 51 25.86 -32.50 5.26
CA LYS A 51 26.03 -33.92 5.54
C LYS A 51 26.00 -34.15 7.04
N ASN A 52 25.42 -35.27 7.46
CA ASN A 52 25.60 -35.73 8.82
C ASN A 52 27.00 -36.32 8.97
N ILE A 53 27.57 -36.18 10.16
CA ILE A 53 28.84 -36.81 10.51
C ILE A 53 28.65 -37.51 11.85
N ASN A 54 28.94 -38.81 11.86
CA ASN A 54 28.97 -39.59 13.08
C ASN A 54 30.30 -39.32 13.78
N CYS A 55 30.24 -38.79 14.99
CA CYS A 55 31.39 -38.42 15.79
C CYS A 55 31.40 -39.20 17.09
N ASN A 56 32.57 -39.48 17.64
CA ASN A 56 32.66 -40.06 18.97
C ASN A 56 32.12 -39.06 20.02
N THR A 57 31.09 -39.47 20.77
CA THR A 57 30.42 -38.65 21.79
C THR A 57 31.32 -38.31 22.98
N ASN A 58 32.44 -39.00 23.15
CA ASN A 58 33.40 -38.78 24.22
C ASN A 58 34.38 -37.63 23.93
N TRP A 59 34.31 -37.00 22.75
CA TRP A 59 35.12 -35.83 22.43
C TRP A 59 34.51 -34.57 23.04
N ILE A 60 35.17 -34.03 24.07
CA ILE A 60 34.73 -32.84 24.80
C ILE A 60 35.58 -31.63 24.36
N PRO A 61 34.97 -30.48 24.02
CA PRO A 61 33.52 -30.26 23.95
C PRO A 61 32.89 -30.98 22.75
N PHE A 62 31.66 -31.46 22.91
CA PHE A 62 30.93 -32.12 21.82
C PHE A 62 30.38 -31.05 20.86
N THR A 63 31.25 -30.58 19.97
CA THR A 63 30.95 -29.58 18.92
C THR A 63 31.35 -30.11 17.56
N LEU A 64 30.69 -29.60 16.51
CA LEU A 64 31.05 -29.92 15.12
C LEU A 64 32.51 -29.56 14.83
N GLU A 65 33.00 -28.41 15.28
CA GLU A 65 34.38 -27.98 15.09
C GLU A 65 35.38 -28.97 15.72
N ASN A 66 35.13 -29.41 16.96
CA ASN A 66 36.00 -30.38 17.64
C ASN A 66 35.94 -31.75 16.95
N CYS A 67 34.76 -32.15 16.45
CA CYS A 67 34.63 -33.36 15.66
C CYS A 67 35.42 -33.30 14.35
N LEU A 68 35.25 -32.24 13.55
CA LEU A 68 35.99 -32.06 12.30
C LEU A 68 37.51 -32.09 12.54
N LYS A 69 37.96 -31.39 13.59
CA LYS A 69 39.37 -31.40 14.00
C LYS A 69 39.88 -32.80 14.37
N LYS A 70 39.12 -33.57 15.15
CA LYS A 70 39.48 -34.94 15.55
C LYS A 70 39.41 -35.93 14.39
N CYS A 71 38.55 -35.67 13.41
CA CYS A 71 38.44 -36.41 12.16
C CYS A 71 39.45 -35.98 11.09
N ASN A 72 40.32 -35.01 11.38
CA ASN A 72 41.28 -34.44 10.44
C ASN A 72 40.62 -33.87 9.16
N ILE A 73 39.38 -33.37 9.30
CA ILE A 73 38.64 -32.69 8.23
C ILE A 73 38.82 -31.19 8.44
N THR A 74 39.31 -30.50 7.41
CA THR A 74 39.50 -29.04 7.49
C THR A 74 38.17 -28.32 7.29
N ASP A 75 38.02 -27.12 7.86
CA ASP A 75 36.84 -26.28 7.61
C ASP A 75 36.63 -25.99 6.12
N LYS A 76 37.72 -25.86 5.35
CA LYS A 76 37.66 -25.63 3.90
C LYS A 76 37.09 -26.83 3.18
N GLU A 77 37.54 -28.03 3.53
CA GLU A 77 37.03 -29.29 2.98
C GLU A 77 35.56 -29.49 3.35
N TRP A 78 35.20 -29.26 4.62
CA TRP A 78 33.81 -29.37 5.07
C TRP A 78 32.88 -28.37 4.39
N LYS A 79 33.31 -27.11 4.21
CA LYS A 79 32.53 -26.10 3.47
C LYS A 79 32.36 -26.46 1.99
N THR A 80 33.26 -27.24 1.41
CA THR A 80 33.20 -27.61 -0.01
C THR A 80 32.40 -28.89 -0.24
N ASN A 81 32.56 -29.90 0.63
CA ASN A 81 32.03 -31.25 0.42
C ASN A 81 30.95 -31.68 1.43
N GLY A 82 30.83 -30.95 2.54
CA GLY A 82 29.89 -31.22 3.64
C GLY A 82 28.72 -30.25 3.71
N VAL A 83 28.73 -29.19 2.88
CA VAL A 83 27.63 -28.21 2.78
C VAL A 83 27.28 -28.01 1.32
N GLU A 84 25.99 -28.10 1.01
CA GLU A 84 25.46 -27.85 -0.32
C GLU A 84 24.52 -26.66 -0.27
N HIS A 85 24.63 -25.75 -1.24
CA HIS A 85 23.79 -24.58 -1.39
C HIS A 85 22.98 -24.68 -2.68
N GLU A 86 21.71 -24.33 -2.62
CA GLU A 86 20.81 -24.30 -3.76
C GLU A 86 20.01 -23.00 -3.76
N LEU A 87 19.82 -22.42 -4.96
CA LEU A 87 18.92 -21.29 -5.12
C LEU A 87 17.48 -21.74 -4.98
N CYS A 88 16.73 -21.05 -4.14
CA CYS A 88 15.30 -21.24 -4.04
C CYS A 88 14.59 -20.71 -5.28
N LYS A 89 13.42 -21.28 -5.59
CA LYS A 89 12.53 -20.74 -6.61
C LYS A 89 12.20 -19.28 -6.26
N PRO A 90 12.56 -18.30 -7.09
CA PRO A 90 12.33 -16.90 -6.79
C PRO A 90 10.83 -16.60 -6.86
N ASN A 91 10.33 -15.86 -5.88
CA ASN A 91 8.97 -15.32 -5.89
C ASN A 91 9.03 -13.82 -6.19
N CYS A 92 8.54 -13.44 -7.37
CA CYS A 92 8.33 -12.07 -7.80
C CYS A 92 6.86 -11.94 -8.19
N HIS A 93 6.08 -11.11 -7.48
CA HIS A 93 4.64 -11.01 -7.70
C HIS A 93 4.31 -10.37 -9.05
N ASN A 94 4.75 -9.12 -9.24
CA ASN A 94 4.50 -8.32 -10.44
C ASN A 94 5.80 -8.00 -11.18
N GLY A 95 6.59 -9.03 -11.46
CA GLY A 95 7.88 -8.88 -12.11
C GLY A 95 8.51 -10.20 -12.49
N THR A 96 9.76 -10.13 -12.95
CA THR A 96 10.54 -11.30 -13.36
C THR A 96 11.84 -11.38 -12.56
N TYR A 97 12.34 -12.60 -12.31
CA TYR A 97 13.62 -12.75 -11.63
C TYR A 97 14.79 -12.58 -12.60
N ASN A 98 15.71 -11.68 -12.27
CA ASN A 98 16.93 -11.49 -13.03
C ASN A 98 18.06 -12.32 -12.41
N TYR A 99 18.43 -13.43 -13.04
CA TYR A 99 19.46 -14.35 -12.54
C TYR A 99 20.87 -13.73 -12.50
N ILE A 100 21.15 -12.73 -13.34
CA ILE A 100 22.46 -12.04 -13.37
C ILE A 100 22.56 -11.09 -12.18
N LYS A 101 21.49 -10.32 -11.91
CA LYS A 101 21.44 -9.37 -10.80
C LYS A 101 20.97 -10.00 -9.48
N GLN A 102 20.62 -11.29 -9.51
CA GLN A 102 20.04 -12.07 -8.41
C GLN A 102 18.91 -11.35 -7.66
N ARG A 103 18.05 -10.62 -8.39
CA ARG A 103 16.95 -9.85 -7.80
C ARG A 103 15.74 -9.79 -8.72
N CYS A 104 14.57 -9.51 -8.16
CA CYS A 104 13.39 -9.21 -8.98
C CYS A 104 13.60 -7.91 -9.78
N THR A 105 13.13 -7.94 -11.02
CA THR A 105 12.95 -6.77 -11.88
C THR A 105 11.45 -6.56 -12.01
N CYS A 106 10.96 -5.48 -11.42
CA CYS A 106 9.54 -5.18 -11.35
C CYS A 106 9.03 -4.56 -12.64
N SER A 107 7.76 -4.80 -12.94
CA SER A 107 7.03 -4.08 -13.98
C SER A 107 6.97 -2.58 -13.66
N ILE A 108 6.70 -1.76 -14.67
CA ILE A 108 6.82 -0.30 -14.63
C ILE A 108 6.02 0.39 -13.49
N GLU A 109 4.97 -0.24 -12.98
CA GLU A 109 4.13 0.27 -11.88
C GLU A 109 4.31 -0.46 -10.55
N PHE A 110 5.40 -1.21 -10.38
CA PHE A 110 5.62 -1.98 -9.14
C PHE A 110 7.01 -1.76 -8.57
N SER A 111 7.10 -1.80 -7.25
CA SER A 111 8.35 -1.71 -6.51
C SER A 111 8.40 -2.69 -5.34
N GLY A 112 9.51 -2.66 -4.60
CA GLY A 112 9.82 -3.63 -3.55
C GLY A 112 10.74 -4.75 -4.03
N ASN A 113 11.30 -5.49 -3.08
CA ASN A 113 12.23 -6.59 -3.39
C ASN A 113 11.54 -7.74 -4.10
N CYS A 114 10.20 -7.81 -4.00
CA CYS A 114 9.37 -8.90 -4.48
C CYS A 114 8.28 -8.39 -5.43
N CYS A 115 8.39 -7.11 -5.85
CA CYS A 115 7.44 -6.42 -6.72
C CYS A 115 6.00 -6.44 -6.16
N GLU A 116 5.90 -6.36 -4.85
CA GLU A 116 4.66 -6.41 -4.08
C GLU A 116 4.00 -5.05 -3.90
N LYS A 117 4.76 -3.97 -4.01
CA LYS A 117 4.24 -2.60 -3.85
C LYS A 117 3.72 -2.12 -5.19
N ASP A 118 2.43 -1.79 -5.23
CA ASP A 118 1.79 -1.14 -6.36
C ASP A 118 2.12 0.37 -6.29
N ASN A 119 2.78 0.88 -7.33
CA ASN A 119 3.17 2.27 -7.44
C ASN A 119 2.13 3.12 -8.19
N ASP A 120 1.13 2.51 -8.86
CA ASP A 120 0.04 3.26 -9.50
C ASP A 120 -0.98 3.70 -8.43
N GLY A 121 -0.81 4.94 -7.97
CA GLY A 121 -1.69 5.57 -7.01
C GLY A 121 -3.11 5.81 -7.52
N CYS A 122 -3.35 5.73 -8.84
CA CYS A 122 -4.61 6.11 -9.48
C CYS A 122 -5.51 4.94 -9.90
N LYS A 123 -4.99 3.71 -9.85
CA LYS A 123 -5.68 2.47 -10.26
C LYS A 123 -7.10 2.25 -9.74
N TYR A 124 -7.44 2.77 -8.55
CA TYR A 124 -8.76 2.56 -7.93
C TYR A 124 -9.70 3.77 -8.03
N ASN A 125 -9.41 4.77 -8.88
CA ASN A 125 -10.21 6.00 -8.99
C ASN A 125 -10.51 6.62 -7.61
N LEU A 126 -9.47 6.87 -6.81
CA LEU A 126 -9.61 7.33 -5.43
C LEU A 126 -10.17 8.76 -5.31
N CYS A 127 -10.12 9.54 -6.38
CA CYS A 127 -10.67 10.89 -6.45
C CYS A 127 -12.15 10.83 -6.82
N LEU A 128 -13.04 11.22 -5.89
CA LEU A 128 -14.47 11.14 -6.13
C LEU A 128 -14.95 12.24 -7.09
N TYR A 129 -14.58 13.49 -6.79
CA TYR A 129 -14.90 14.67 -7.60
C TYR A 129 -13.61 15.40 -8.01
N GLY A 130 -12.73 14.70 -8.73
CA GLY A 130 -11.48 15.26 -9.23
C GLY A 130 -10.75 14.35 -10.21
N HIS A 131 -9.69 14.87 -10.82
CA HIS A 131 -8.79 14.10 -11.66
C HIS A 131 -7.64 13.51 -10.82
N CYS A 132 -7.36 12.22 -10.99
CA CYS A 132 -6.25 11.57 -10.29
C CYS A 132 -4.95 11.77 -11.06
N ILE A 133 -3.92 12.19 -10.35
CA ILE A 133 -2.56 12.36 -10.86
C ILE A 133 -1.67 11.42 -10.06
N ASP A 134 -1.02 10.50 -10.76
CA ASP A 134 -0.12 9.52 -10.16
C ASP A 134 1.16 10.19 -9.65
N ARG A 135 1.67 9.72 -8.50
CA ARG A 135 2.91 10.19 -7.88
C ARG A 135 3.70 9.01 -7.33
N GLU A 136 5.02 9.18 -7.21
CA GLU A 136 5.89 8.13 -6.66
C GLU A 136 5.45 7.73 -5.24
N ASN A 137 4.85 6.53 -5.12
CA ASN A 137 4.28 5.95 -3.89
C ASN A 137 3.08 6.72 -3.27
N ASP A 138 2.38 7.59 -4.01
CA ASP A 138 1.15 8.25 -3.53
C ASP A 138 0.26 8.67 -4.72
N PHE A 139 -0.92 9.20 -4.43
CA PHE A 139 -1.79 9.80 -5.44
C PHE A 139 -2.13 11.23 -5.06
N TYR A 140 -2.34 12.06 -6.06
CA TYR A 140 -2.80 13.43 -5.88
C TYR A 140 -4.10 13.65 -6.66
N CYS A 141 -5.12 14.14 -5.97
CA CYS A 141 -6.37 14.49 -6.62
C CYS A 141 -6.41 16.00 -6.92
N GLU A 142 -6.50 16.34 -8.21
CA GLU A 142 -6.88 17.67 -8.64
C GLU A 142 -8.41 17.81 -8.55
N CYS A 143 -8.90 18.44 -7.48
CA CYS A 143 -10.33 18.51 -7.21
C CYS A 143 -11.07 19.45 -8.16
N HIS A 144 -12.24 19.00 -8.61
CA HIS A 144 -13.20 19.86 -9.30
C HIS A 144 -13.64 21.03 -8.42
N ALA A 145 -14.20 22.06 -9.06
CA ALA A 145 -14.71 23.23 -8.36
C ALA A 145 -15.66 22.83 -7.21
N PHE A 146 -15.51 23.50 -6.07
CA PHE A 146 -16.28 23.29 -4.84
C PHE A 146 -15.97 22.02 -4.04
N PHE A 147 -14.98 21.21 -4.44
CA PHE A 147 -14.55 20.04 -3.67
C PHE A 147 -13.12 20.16 -3.13
N GLU A 148 -12.85 19.53 -1.99
CA GLU A 148 -11.55 19.50 -1.32
C GLU A 148 -11.32 18.20 -0.54
N GLY A 149 -10.17 18.12 0.14
CA GLY A 149 -9.68 16.93 0.83
C GLY A 149 -8.85 16.02 -0.08
N LYS A 150 -8.14 15.04 0.52
CA LYS A 150 -7.21 14.15 -0.22
C LYS A 150 -7.88 13.37 -1.35
N ARG A 151 -9.19 13.10 -1.24
CA ARG A 151 -10.00 12.36 -2.22
C ARG A 151 -11.09 13.20 -2.89
N CYS A 152 -11.07 14.53 -2.72
CA CYS A 152 -12.11 15.43 -3.23
C CYS A 152 -13.53 15.03 -2.81
N SER A 153 -13.68 14.56 -1.56
CA SER A 153 -14.95 14.08 -1.01
C SER A 153 -15.69 15.15 -0.20
N GLU A 154 -15.02 16.24 0.14
CA GLU A 154 -15.57 17.30 0.99
C GLU A 154 -15.97 18.49 0.15
N MET A 155 -17.11 19.12 0.46
CA MET A 155 -17.52 20.36 -0.20
C MET A 155 -16.91 21.57 0.50
N LYS A 156 -16.39 22.52 -0.27
CA LYS A 156 -15.86 23.78 0.24
C LYS A 156 -16.97 24.62 0.85
N ILE A 157 -17.08 24.63 2.18
CA ILE A 157 -18.18 25.29 2.92
C ILE A 157 -18.28 26.78 2.57
N TRP A 158 -17.14 27.45 2.35
CA TRP A 158 -17.10 28.86 1.95
C TRP A 158 -17.75 29.14 0.60
N ALA A 159 -17.84 28.17 -0.31
CA ALA A 159 -18.53 28.34 -1.58
C ALA A 159 -20.04 28.53 -1.38
N ILE A 160 -20.64 27.84 -0.40
CA ILE A 160 -22.06 27.99 -0.05
C ILE A 160 -22.31 29.40 0.53
N ALA A 161 -21.38 29.91 1.34
CA ALA A 161 -21.45 31.25 1.91
C ALA A 161 -21.38 32.36 0.83
N LEU A 162 -20.61 32.14 -0.24
CA LEU A 162 -20.53 33.08 -1.36
C LEU A 162 -21.84 33.13 -2.17
N VAL A 163 -22.43 31.96 -2.43
CA VAL A 163 -23.71 31.88 -3.15
C VAL A 163 -24.85 32.48 -2.32
N SER A 164 -24.86 32.24 -1.00
CA SER A 164 -25.88 32.80 -0.12
C SER A 164 -25.74 34.32 0.05
N ALA A 165 -24.52 34.84 0.17
CA ALA A 165 -24.28 36.29 0.22
C ALA A 165 -24.73 36.99 -1.07
N ALA A 166 -24.43 36.42 -2.24
CA ALA A 166 -24.88 36.95 -3.53
C ALA A 166 -26.40 36.96 -3.65
N ALA A 167 -27.07 35.88 -3.23
CA ALA A 167 -28.53 35.80 -3.23
C ALA A 167 -29.17 36.85 -2.30
N LEU A 168 -28.62 37.06 -1.11
CA LEU A 168 -29.11 38.08 -0.17
C LEU A 168 -28.91 39.51 -0.73
N ALA A 169 -27.77 39.78 -1.38
CA ALA A 169 -27.52 41.07 -2.02
C ALA A 169 -28.52 41.35 -3.15
N LEU A 170 -28.80 40.34 -3.99
CA LEU A 170 -29.80 40.46 -5.05
C LEU A 170 -31.20 40.72 -4.48
N LEU A 171 -31.60 40.01 -3.42
CA LEU A 171 -32.87 40.25 -2.74
C LEU A 171 -32.95 41.67 -2.17
N MET A 172 -31.90 42.16 -1.52
CA MET A 172 -31.86 43.53 -1.01
C MET A 172 -32.01 44.58 -2.12
N LEU A 173 -31.31 44.39 -3.25
CA LEU A 173 -31.45 45.27 -4.41
C LEU A 173 -32.87 45.27 -4.98
N THR A 174 -33.51 44.10 -5.08
CA THR A 174 -34.90 44.01 -5.54
C THR A 174 -35.88 44.71 -4.58
N CYS A 175 -35.68 44.56 -3.27
CA CYS A 175 -36.49 45.24 -2.24
C CYS A 175 -36.36 46.77 -2.33
N VAL A 176 -35.13 47.28 -2.49
CA VAL A 176 -34.87 48.72 -2.67
C VAL A 176 -35.55 49.24 -3.93
N PHE A 177 -35.45 48.51 -5.05
CA PHE A 177 -36.10 48.90 -6.31
C PHE A 177 -37.62 48.97 -6.17
N LEU A 178 -38.26 47.98 -5.56
CA LEU A 178 -39.70 47.98 -5.30
C LEU A 178 -40.12 49.13 -4.36
N PHE A 179 -39.31 49.42 -3.34
CA PHE A 179 -39.54 50.57 -2.46
C PHE A 179 -39.44 51.89 -3.23
N CYS A 180 -38.45 52.04 -4.11
CA CYS A 180 -38.30 53.20 -5.00
C CYS A 180 -39.51 53.36 -5.93
N ILE A 181 -39.97 52.28 -6.58
CA ILE A 181 -41.19 52.31 -7.41
C ILE A 181 -42.41 52.75 -6.59
N LYS A 182 -42.58 52.20 -5.38
CA LYS A 182 -43.71 52.54 -4.51
C LYS A 182 -43.65 53.99 -4.03
N LYS A 183 -42.46 54.51 -3.72
CA LYS A 183 -42.22 55.90 -3.33
C LYS A 183 -42.50 56.85 -4.51
N TYR A 184 -41.94 56.54 -5.68
CA TYR A 184 -42.15 57.29 -6.92
C TYR A 184 -43.64 57.34 -7.30
N GLY A 185 -44.35 56.21 -7.17
CA GLY A 185 -45.79 56.14 -7.39
C GLY A 185 -46.63 56.91 -6.36
N LYS A 186 -46.14 57.10 -5.12
CA LYS A 186 -46.82 57.91 -4.09
C LYS A 186 -46.66 59.41 -4.36
N GLU A 187 -45.48 59.84 -4.79
CA GLU A 187 -45.17 61.23 -5.16
C GLU A 187 -45.92 61.66 -6.43
N ASN A 188 -45.99 60.79 -7.44
CA ASN A 188 -46.74 61.06 -8.67
C ASN A 188 -48.27 60.95 -8.48
N ARG A 189 -48.77 60.31 -7.41
CA ARG A 189 -50.21 60.26 -7.10
C ARG A 189 -50.74 61.60 -6.56
N GLN A 190 -49.91 62.38 -5.86
CA GLN A 190 -50.30 63.70 -5.35
C GLN A 190 -50.38 64.79 -6.43
N THR A 191 -49.67 64.63 -7.56
CA THR A 191 -49.71 65.56 -8.70
C THR A 191 -50.83 65.29 -9.71
N ILE A 192 -51.45 64.09 -9.71
CA ILE A 192 -52.56 63.73 -10.64
C ILE A 192 -53.95 64.08 -10.07
N GLU A 193 -54.07 64.29 -8.75
CA GLU A 193 -55.34 64.63 -8.09
C GLU A 193 -55.85 66.10 -8.17
N PRO A 194 -55.15 67.12 -8.72
CA PRO A 194 -55.74 68.46 -8.84
C PRO A 194 -56.50 68.70 -10.17
N GLN A 195 -56.47 67.77 -11.14
CA GLN A 195 -57.12 67.99 -12.46
C GLN A 195 -58.42 67.20 -12.67
N ARG A 196 -58.67 66.12 -11.91
CA ARG A 196 -59.96 65.38 -12.03
C ARG A 196 -61.14 66.13 -11.41
N ASN A 197 -60.88 67.00 -10.42
CA ASN A 197 -61.94 67.74 -9.74
C ASN A 197 -62.31 69.09 -10.40
N ARG A 198 -61.57 69.53 -11.43
CA ARG A 198 -61.90 70.77 -12.16
C ARG A 198 -62.94 70.57 -13.27
N HIS A 199 -63.06 69.36 -13.82
CA HIS A 199 -64.04 69.06 -14.87
C HIS A 199 -65.42 68.67 -14.33
N ILE A 200 -65.49 68.06 -13.14
CA ILE A 200 -66.77 67.63 -12.53
C ILE A 200 -67.51 68.82 -11.88
N ALA A 201 -66.80 69.83 -11.37
CA ALA A 201 -67.40 71.01 -10.75
C ALA A 201 -68.11 71.97 -11.73
N LYS A 202 -67.91 71.83 -13.04
CA LYS A 202 -68.54 72.70 -14.07
C LYS A 202 -69.91 72.20 -14.57
N LEU A 203 -70.35 71.01 -14.17
CA LEU A 203 -71.58 70.38 -14.71
C LEU A 203 -72.80 70.48 -13.78
N THR A 204 -72.72 71.11 -12.60
CA THR A 204 -73.82 71.14 -11.61
C THR A 204 -74.47 72.51 -11.37
N THR A 205 -74.15 73.56 -12.14
CA THR A 205 -74.90 74.82 -12.08
C THR A 205 -76.12 74.77 -13.00
N LYS A 206 -77.24 74.25 -12.48
CA LYS A 206 -78.57 74.31 -13.10
C LYS A 206 -79.08 75.77 -13.03
N PRO A 207 -79.54 76.39 -14.13
CA PRO A 207 -80.02 77.77 -14.11
C PRO A 207 -81.35 77.90 -13.37
N ARG A 208 -81.42 78.92 -12.51
CA ARG A 208 -82.57 79.38 -11.74
C ARG A 208 -83.57 80.05 -12.69
N ALA A 209 -84.72 79.42 -12.93
CA ALA A 209 -85.84 80.04 -13.64
C ALA A 209 -86.45 81.16 -12.77
N ARG A 210 -86.67 82.34 -13.38
CA ARG A 210 -87.37 83.49 -12.81
C ARG A 210 -88.78 83.60 -13.42
N PRO A 211 -89.72 84.31 -12.77
CA PRO A 211 -91.15 84.02 -12.77
C PRO A 211 -91.90 84.69 -13.93
N LEU A 212 -93.11 84.21 -14.20
CA LEU A 212 -94.13 84.94 -14.93
C LEU A 212 -95.42 84.97 -14.10
N TYR A 213 -95.91 86.21 -13.99
CA TYR A 213 -97.10 86.78 -13.35
C TYR A 213 -98.31 85.90 -13.12
#